data_AF-A0A6B8RYH0-F1
#
_entry.id   AF-A0A6B8RYH0-F1
#
_cell.length_a   1.000
_cell.length_b   1.000
_cell.length_c   1.000
_cell.angle_alpha   90.00
_cell.angle_beta   90.00
_cell.angle_gamma   90.00
#
_symmetry.space_group_name_H-M   'P 1'
#
loop_
_entity.id
_entity.type
_entity.pdbx_description
1 polymer ?
#
loop_
_entity_poly.entity_id
_entity_poly.type
_entity_poly.pdbx_seq_one_letter_code
_entity_poly.pdbx_strand_id
1 'polypeptide(L)'
;MFTPGHLLIIAAVALIFFGPAKLPELGRGFGKMIREFKSGTKENLAETEAAAEYSPESPVKASSIPTFVEANPAEPTDRRRLP
;
A
#
# COMPACT_ATOMS: atom_id res chain seq x y z
N MET A 1 22.16 -0.73 -21.80
CA MET A 1 20.81 -0.18 -21.99
C MET A 1 19.81 -1.34 -22.04
N PHE A 2 19.39 -1.87 -20.87
CA PHE A 2 18.32 -2.88 -20.83
C PHE A 2 16.98 -2.16 -20.95
N THR A 3 16.34 -2.26 -22.11
CA THR A 3 15.00 -1.71 -22.30
C THR A 3 13.96 -2.68 -21.75
N PRO A 4 12.84 -2.21 -21.17
CA PRO A 4 11.76 -3.05 -20.64
C PRO A 4 11.25 -4.12 -21.64
N GLY A 5 11.36 -3.87 -22.95
CA GLY A 5 11.01 -4.85 -23.99
C GLY A 5 11.85 -6.13 -23.96
N HIS A 6 13.14 -6.06 -23.60
CA HIS A 6 13.98 -7.26 -23.50
C HIS A 6 13.50 -8.19 -22.38
N LEU A 7 13.09 -7.63 -21.25
CA LEU A 7 12.53 -8.40 -20.13
C LEU A 7 11.23 -9.09 -20.53
N LEU A 8 10.36 -8.43 -21.30
CA LEU A 8 9.13 -9.03 -21.80
C LEU A 8 9.39 -10.20 -22.74
N ILE A 9 10.40 -10.12 -23.61
CA ILE A 9 10.76 -11.23 -24.51
C ILE A 9 11.27 -12.43 -23.71
N ILE A 10 12.16 -12.21 -22.74
CA ILE A 10 12.67 -13.28 -21.88
C ILE A 10 11.54 -13.92 -21.07
N ALA A 11 10.64 -13.09 -20.52
CA ALA A 11 9.45 -13.57 -19.83
C ALA A 11 8.60 -14.41 -20.78
N ALA A 12 8.27 -13.94 -21.98
CA ALA A 12 7.45 -14.68 -22.95
C ALA A 12 8.04 -16.07 -23.28
N VAL A 13 9.35 -16.15 -23.51
CA VAL A 13 10.05 -17.43 -23.72
C VAL A 13 9.93 -18.32 -22.48
N ALA A 14 10.18 -17.77 -21.30
CA ALA A 14 10.03 -18.52 -20.04
C ALA A 14 8.58 -18.99 -19.81
N LEU A 15 7.57 -18.19 -20.15
CA LEU A 15 6.15 -18.55 -20.09
C LEU A 15 5.79 -19.67 -21.06
N ILE A 16 6.50 -19.83 -22.18
CA ILE A 16 6.27 -20.93 -23.12
C ILE A 16 6.83 -22.25 -22.56
N PHE A 17 8.02 -22.22 -21.95
CA PHE A 17 8.63 -23.40 -21.33
C PHE A 17 7.96 -23.78 -20.01
N PHE A 18 7.71 -22.82 -19.13
CA PHE A 18 7.10 -23.05 -17.82
C PHE A 18 5.57 -23.06 -17.87
N GLY A 19 4.96 -22.36 -18.82
CA GLY A 19 3.51 -22.13 -18.86
C GLY A 19 3.10 -20.91 -18.04
N PRO A 20 2.12 -20.09 -18.50
CA PRO A 20 1.62 -18.93 -17.74
C PRO A 20 0.98 -19.31 -16.41
N ALA A 21 0.50 -20.56 -16.27
CA ALA A 21 -0.07 -21.08 -15.03
C ALA A 21 0.99 -21.35 -13.94
N LYS A 22 2.25 -21.59 -14.31
CA LYS A 22 3.32 -21.91 -13.35
C LYS A 22 3.92 -20.68 -12.68
N LEU A 23 3.91 -19.52 -13.32
CA LEU A 23 4.32 -18.27 -12.68
C LEU A 23 3.52 -17.91 -11.42
N PRO A 24 2.16 -17.90 -11.43
CA PRO A 24 1.39 -17.62 -10.23
C PRO A 24 1.51 -18.74 -9.18
N GLU A 25 1.70 -19.99 -9.60
CA GLU A 25 1.94 -21.12 -8.70
C GLU A 25 3.26 -20.95 -7.94
N LEU A 26 4.36 -20.67 -8.66
CA LEU A 26 5.68 -20.35 -8.08
C LEU A 26 5.63 -19.09 -7.21
N GLY A 27 4.95 -18.03 -7.68
CA GLY A 27 4.81 -16.78 -6.94
C GLY A 27 4.05 -16.93 -5.62
N ARG A 28 3.04 -17.80 -5.55
CA ARG A 28 2.32 -18.11 -4.30
C ARG A 28 3.23 -18.80 -3.28
N GLY A 29 4.04 -19.76 -3.71
CA GLY A 29 5.01 -20.44 -2.84
C GLY A 29 6.12 -19.50 -2.37
N PHE A 30 6.72 -18.75 -3.30
CA PHE A 30 7.79 -17.80 -3.02
C PHE A 30 7.30 -16.62 -2.16
N GLY A 31 6.07 -16.14 -2.39
CA GLY A 31 5.46 -15.09 -1.58
C GLY A 31 5.25 -15.51 -0.12
N LYS A 32 4.85 -16.78 0.12
CA LYS A 32 4.82 -17.34 1.48
C LYS A 32 6.22 -17.38 2.09
N MET A 33 7.22 -17.85 1.35
CA MET A 33 8.61 -17.86 1.83
C MET A 33 9.10 -16.46 2.21
N ILE A 34 8.89 -15.44 1.37
CA ILE A 34 9.26 -14.05 1.67
C ILE A 34 8.50 -13.53 2.90
N ARG A 35 7.20 -13.87 3.02
CA ARG A 35 6.36 -13.45 4.17
C ARG A 35 6.91 -14.03 5.48
N GLU A 36 7.16 -15.33 5.51
CA GLU A 36 7.73 -16.01 6.69
C GLU A 36 9.14 -15.53 6.99
N PHE A 37 9.99 -15.37 5.96
CA PHE A 37 11.34 -14.84 6.11
C PHE A 37 11.32 -13.43 6.69
N LYS A 38 10.43 -12.55 6.22
CA LYS A 38 10.29 -11.19 6.75
C LYS A 38 9.78 -11.18 8.19
N SER A 39 8.83 -12.05 8.54
CA SER A 39 8.33 -12.18 9.92
C SER A 39 9.43 -12.68 10.87
N GLY A 40 10.12 -13.77 10.51
CA GLY A 40 11.21 -14.31 11.34
C GLY A 40 12.41 -13.38 11.44
N THR A 41 12.73 -12.66 10.36
CA THR A 41 13.78 -11.63 10.36
C THR A 41 13.37 -10.44 11.24
N LYS A 42 12.11 -10.01 11.21
CA LYS A 42 11.60 -8.93 12.08
C LYS A 42 11.65 -9.30 13.55
N GLU A 43 11.32 -10.55 13.90
CA GLU A 43 11.41 -11.03 15.28
C GLU A 43 12.87 -11.02 15.76
N ASN A 44 13.80 -11.50 14.93
CA ASN A 44 15.24 -11.46 15.23
C ASN A 44 15.81 -10.03 15.32
N LEU A 45 15.38 -9.11 14.46
CA LEU A 45 15.80 -7.70 14.56
C LEU A 45 15.10 -6.97 15.72
N ALA A 46 13.86 -7.31 16.07
CA ALA A 46 13.13 -6.69 17.17
C ALA A 46 13.75 -7.02 18.54
N GLU A 47 14.46 -8.16 18.66
CA GLU A 47 15.27 -8.47 19.85
C GLU A 47 16.52 -7.57 19.96
N THR A 48 16.94 -6.93 18.86
CA THR A 48 18.07 -5.97 18.84
C THR A 48 17.62 -4.50 18.80
N GLU A 49 16.42 -4.17 18.30
CA GLU A 49 15.92 -2.80 18.20
C GLU A 49 14.42 -2.74 18.53
N ALA A 50 14.11 -2.53 19.81
CA ALA A 50 12.79 -2.14 20.29
C ALA A 50 12.48 -0.67 19.91
N ALA A 51 12.36 -0.34 18.62
CA ALA A 51 11.86 0.95 18.15
C ALA A 51 11.54 0.97 16.64
N ALA A 52 10.42 0.37 16.22
CA ALA A 52 9.71 0.82 15.03
C ALA A 52 8.28 0.25 15.02
N GLU A 53 7.43 0.84 15.86
CA GLU A 53 5.99 0.84 15.59
C GLU A 53 5.74 1.37 14.17
N TYR A 54 5.26 0.50 13.31
CA TYR A 54 4.45 0.90 12.17
C TYR A 54 3.33 -0.12 12.06
N SER A 55 2.31 0.10 12.88
CA SER A 55 0.95 -0.35 12.60
C SER A 55 0.48 0.45 11.38
N PRO A 56 0.30 -0.15 10.19
CA PRO A 56 -0.42 0.53 9.14
C PRO A 56 -1.89 0.58 9.58
N GLU A 57 -2.22 1.66 10.26
CA GLU A 57 -3.56 2.19 10.26
C GLU A 57 -4.00 2.33 8.79
N SER A 58 -4.99 1.53 8.41
CA SER A 58 -5.81 1.84 7.26
C SER A 58 -7.25 1.62 7.68
N PRO A 59 -7.95 2.73 7.91
CA PRO A 59 -9.15 2.94 7.14
C PRO A 59 -9.14 4.35 6.56
N VAL A 60 -8.29 4.61 5.57
CA VAL A 60 -8.52 5.76 4.68
C VAL A 60 -9.56 5.32 3.65
N LYS A 61 -10.82 5.46 4.05
CA LYS A 61 -11.98 5.57 3.18
C LYS A 61 -11.82 6.85 2.35
N ALA A 62 -11.01 6.80 1.29
CA ALA A 62 -10.90 7.85 0.28
C ALA A 62 -11.73 7.47 -0.96
N SER A 63 -13.05 7.61 -0.85
CA SER A 63 -13.92 7.81 -2.01
C SER A 63 -15.18 8.57 -1.56
N SER A 64 -15.05 9.89 -1.50
CA SER A 64 -16.05 10.87 -1.93
C SER A 64 -15.51 12.29 -1.70
N ILE A 65 -14.89 12.84 -2.76
CA ILE A 65 -14.93 14.24 -3.24
C ILE A 65 -14.84 15.36 -2.18
N PRO A 66 -13.83 16.25 -2.26
CA PRO A 66 -13.85 17.52 -1.53
C PRO A 66 -14.95 18.42 -2.10
N THR A 67 -16.10 18.50 -1.42
CA THR A 67 -16.99 19.64 -1.59
C THR A 67 -16.31 20.82 -0.92
N PHE A 68 -15.74 21.67 -1.77
CA PHE A 68 -15.38 23.06 -1.52
C PHE A 68 -16.32 23.71 -0.50
N VAL A 69 -15.86 23.84 0.75
CA VAL A 69 -16.44 24.75 1.74
C VAL A 69 -15.85 26.12 1.46
N GLU A 70 -16.39 26.77 0.44
CA GLU A 70 -16.38 28.22 0.28
C GLU A 70 -17.63 28.75 0.96
N ALA A 71 -17.46 29.20 2.20
CA ALA A 71 -18.22 30.29 2.82
C ALA A 71 -17.84 30.38 4.31
N ASN A 72 -16.72 31.03 4.58
CA ASN A 72 -16.48 31.73 5.84
C ASN A 72 -16.40 33.23 5.50
N PRO A 73 -16.74 34.23 6.34
CA PRO A 73 -17.60 34.32 7.53
C PRO A 73 -18.67 35.43 7.32
N ALA A 74 -19.96 35.12 7.42
CA ALA A 74 -20.99 36.15 7.59
C ALA A 74 -21.62 35.99 8.96
N GLU A 75 -20.93 36.51 9.97
CA GLU A 75 -21.44 36.62 11.34
C GLU A 75 -21.87 38.07 11.62
N PRO A 76 -23.15 38.45 11.40
CA PRO A 76 -23.74 39.62 12.03
C PRO A 76 -24.49 39.18 13.29
N THR A 77 -23.75 39.01 14.38
CA THR A 77 -24.04 39.62 15.69
C THR A 77 -25.55 39.87 15.95
N ASP A 78 -26.27 38.83 16.36
CA ASP A 78 -27.65 38.94 16.87
C ASP A 78 -27.65 39.59 18.26
N ARG A 79 -27.63 40.93 18.27
CA ARG A 79 -27.78 41.80 19.44
C ARG A 79 -29.24 42.23 19.65
N ARG A 80 -30.23 41.33 19.48
CA ARG A 80 -31.64 41.60 19.80
C ARG A 80 -32.26 40.66 20.84
N ARG A 81 -31.45 40.14 21.75
CA ARG A 81 -31.92 39.52 23.00
C ARG A 81 -31.33 40.16 24.23
N LEU A 82 -31.95 41.24 24.69
CA LEU A 82 -31.97 41.71 26.08
C LEU A 82 -33.19 42.65 26.22
N PRO A 83 -33.78 42.80 27.41
CA PRO A 83 -34.35 41.82 28.33
C PRO A 83 -35.84 41.50 28.06
#